data_AF-C4FP76-F1
#
_entry.id   AF-C4FP76-F1
#
_cell.length_a   1.000
_cell.length_b   1.000
_cell.length_c   1.000
_cell.angle_alpha   90.00
_cell.angle_beta   90.00
_cell.angle_gamma   90.00
#
_symmetry.space_group_name_H-M   'P 1'
#
loop_
_entity.id
_entity.type
_entity.pdbx_description
1 polymer ?
#
loop_
_entity_poly.entity_id
_entity_poly.type
_entity_poly.pdbx_seq_one_letter_code
_entity_poly.pdbx_strand_id
1 'polypeptide(L)'
;MAKLTTGIVRLSYANIAQPRKNDDGKAKYSSQIIIDKTDKKTIKAFERAIEELKADPKAVAKVEGKAAYLKLNLRDGDTAEAVADQPETYAGKFFINANSDKQPIVFTRDKIKMDQFDIEEEIYSGVYAQVALSVFAYNFNGKKGVGFGLNGVRKVKDGDRLGGVHVSASDFGDDDLGDLDDDDLI
;
A
#
# COMPACT_ATOMS: atom_id res chain seq x y z
N MET A 1 -14.75 -11.88 9.03
CA MET A 1 -13.93 -10.89 8.27
C MET A 1 -14.41 -9.51 8.68
N ALA A 2 -13.50 -8.58 8.98
CA ALA A 2 -13.82 -7.21 9.35
C ALA A 2 -13.47 -6.24 8.22
N LYS A 3 -14.14 -5.09 8.16
CA LYS A 3 -13.83 -4.01 7.20
C LYS A 3 -13.32 -2.80 7.96
N LEU A 4 -12.28 -2.17 7.42
CA LEU A 4 -11.64 -1.00 7.99
C LEU A 4 -11.41 0.04 6.89
N THR A 5 -11.60 1.32 7.21
CA THR A 5 -11.09 2.42 6.39
C THR A 5 -10.12 3.25 7.23
N THR A 6 -8.93 3.52 6.69
CA THR A 6 -7.91 4.31 7.39
C THR A 6 -8.26 5.80 7.47
N GLY A 7 -7.54 6.53 8.33
CA GLY A 7 -7.27 7.96 8.14
C GLY A 7 -6.44 8.22 6.88
N ILE A 8 -5.72 9.33 6.85
CA ILE A 8 -4.80 9.63 5.75
C ILE A 8 -3.49 8.88 6.01
N VAL A 9 -3.12 8.02 5.08
CA VAL A 9 -1.92 7.18 5.09
C VAL A 9 -1.08 7.47 3.85
N ARG A 10 0.20 7.11 3.87
CA ARG A 10 1.07 7.19 2.69
C ARG A 10 1.21 5.81 2.06
N LEU A 11 1.14 5.74 0.74
CA LEU A 11 1.34 4.49 0.01
C LEU A 11 2.82 4.32 -0.34
N SER A 12 3.36 3.12 -0.14
CA SER A 12 4.66 2.72 -0.68
C SER A 12 4.50 1.41 -1.46
N TYR A 13 5.42 1.13 -2.39
CA TYR A 13 5.36 0.00 -3.32
C TYR A 13 3.94 -0.18 -3.92
N ALA A 14 3.36 0.91 -4.43
CA ALA A 14 1.97 0.97 -4.87
C ALA A 14 1.76 0.31 -6.24
N ASN A 15 1.54 -1.01 -6.24
CA ASN A 15 1.18 -1.80 -7.41
C ASN A 15 -0.34 -1.82 -7.58
N ILE A 16 -0.92 -0.65 -7.87
CA ILE A 16 -2.39 -0.43 -7.92
C ILE A 16 -2.91 -0.45 -9.34
N ALA A 17 -2.22 0.22 -10.25
CA ALA A 17 -2.54 0.21 -11.67
C ALA A 17 -2.34 -1.18 -12.28
N GLN A 18 -1.23 -1.83 -11.93
CA GLN A 18 -0.85 -3.15 -12.44
C GLN A 18 -0.34 -4.04 -11.30
N PRO A 19 -0.68 -5.35 -11.32
CA PRO A 19 -0.25 -6.27 -10.28
C PRO A 19 1.22 -6.66 -10.47
N ARG A 20 1.94 -6.88 -9.37
CA ARG A 20 3.29 -7.46 -9.38
C ARG A 20 3.30 -8.87 -8.81
N LYS A 21 4.20 -9.72 -9.32
CA LYS A 21 4.43 -11.04 -8.74
C LYS A 21 4.95 -10.89 -7.31
N ASN A 22 4.31 -11.59 -6.38
CA ASN A 22 4.81 -11.75 -5.03
C ASN A 22 5.82 -12.91 -4.95
N ASP A 23 6.38 -13.16 -3.76
CA ASP A 23 7.35 -14.24 -3.52
C ASP A 23 6.81 -15.64 -3.83
N ASP A 24 5.48 -15.82 -3.81
CA ASP A 24 4.81 -17.07 -4.21
C ASP A 24 4.58 -17.17 -5.74
N GLY A 25 5.11 -16.22 -6.53
CA GLY A 25 4.98 -16.16 -7.98
C GLY A 25 3.63 -15.67 -8.50
N LYS A 26 2.69 -15.32 -7.62
CA LYS A 26 1.34 -14.86 -8.00
C LYS A 26 1.33 -13.35 -8.20
N ALA A 27 0.78 -12.90 -9.33
CA ALA A 27 0.56 -11.48 -9.57
C ALA A 27 -0.54 -10.97 -8.64
N LYS A 28 -0.24 -9.93 -7.86
CA LYS A 28 -1.16 -9.29 -6.91
C LYS A 28 -1.09 -7.78 -7.04
N TYR A 29 -2.26 -7.14 -6.97
CA TYR A 29 -2.32 -5.73 -6.64
C TYR A 29 -1.92 -5.58 -5.18
N SER A 30 -1.09 -4.59 -4.88
CA SER A 30 -0.52 -4.47 -3.54
C SER A 30 -0.04 -3.06 -3.23
N SER A 31 0.04 -2.76 -1.94
CA SER A 31 0.77 -1.60 -1.44
C SER A 31 1.16 -1.83 0.01
N GLN A 32 2.27 -1.22 0.41
CA GLN A 32 2.55 -0.97 1.81
C GLN A 32 1.78 0.27 2.26
N ILE A 33 1.02 0.12 3.34
CA ILE A 33 0.22 1.20 3.92
C ILE A 33 0.99 1.76 5.11
N ILE A 34 1.53 2.97 4.98
CA ILE A 34 2.34 3.64 6.00
C ILE A 34 1.43 4.52 6.87
N ILE A 35 1.46 4.28 8.18
CA ILE A 35 0.58 4.87 9.18
C ILE A 35 1.43 5.60 10.19
N ASP A 36 1.15 6.87 10.45
CA ASP A 36 1.88 7.60 11.49
C ASP A 36 1.60 7.01 12.88
N LYS A 37 2.64 6.82 13.72
CA LYS A 37 2.46 6.33 15.10
C LYS A 37 1.58 7.28 15.93
N THR A 38 1.45 8.54 15.53
CA THR A 38 0.55 9.53 16.14
C THR A 38 -0.90 9.40 15.66
N ASP A 39 -1.20 8.68 14.56
CA ASP A 39 -2.57 8.43 14.10
C ASP A 39 -3.25 7.33 14.95
N LYS A 40 -3.58 7.73 16.18
CA LYS A 40 -4.27 6.85 17.14
C LYS A 40 -5.65 6.43 16.65
N LYS A 41 -6.28 7.18 15.75
CA LYS A 41 -7.61 6.84 15.23
C LYS A 41 -7.53 5.64 14.29
N THR A 42 -6.58 5.64 13.36
CA THR A 42 -6.35 4.49 12.46
C THR A 42 -5.90 3.27 13.24
N ILE A 43 -4.96 3.42 14.18
CA ILE A 43 -4.47 2.31 15.02
C ILE A 43 -5.63 1.66 15.80
N LYS A 44 -6.46 2.45 16.48
CA LYS A 44 -7.64 1.93 17.19
C LYS A 44 -8.66 1.23 16.29
N ALA A 45 -8.76 1.66 15.04
CA ALA A 45 -9.66 1.04 14.08
C ALA A 45 -9.12 -0.34 13.62
N PHE A 46 -7.81 -0.50 13.49
CA PHE A 46 -7.18 -1.82 13.33
C PHE A 46 -7.40 -2.72 14.54
N GLU A 47 -7.17 -2.22 15.75
CA GLU A 47 -7.39 -2.98 17.00
C GLU A 47 -8.83 -3.49 17.07
N ARG A 48 -9.81 -2.64 16.76
CA ARG A 48 -11.22 -3.03 16.71
C ARG A 48 -11.50 -4.14 15.69
N ALA A 49 -10.95 -4.03 14.49
CA ALA A 49 -11.11 -5.05 13.45
C ALA A 49 -10.51 -6.41 13.86
N ILE A 50 -9.47 -6.42 14.70
CA ILE A 50 -8.88 -7.63 15.26
C ILE A 50 -9.79 -8.24 16.33
N GLU A 51 -10.38 -7.43 17.20
CA GLU A 51 -11.35 -7.91 18.19
C GLU A 51 -12.61 -8.47 17.52
N GLU A 52 -13.10 -7.84 16.45
CA GLU A 52 -14.19 -8.39 15.60
C GLU A 52 -13.82 -9.75 15.01
N LEU A 53 -12.57 -9.94 14.56
CA LEU A 53 -12.09 -11.24 14.08
C LEU A 53 -12.00 -12.29 15.18
N LYS A 54 -11.57 -11.92 16.40
CA LYS A 54 -11.52 -12.85 17.53
C LYS A 54 -12.91 -13.30 17.98
N ALA A 55 -13.92 -12.43 17.81
CA ALA A 55 -15.31 -12.75 18.10
C ALA A 55 -16.00 -13.57 16.99
N ASP A 56 -15.43 -13.62 15.77
CA ASP A 56 -15.97 -14.37 14.62
C ASP A 56 -15.55 -15.86 14.70
N PRO A 57 -16.49 -16.81 14.96
CA PRO A 57 -16.15 -18.23 15.10
C PRO A 57 -15.51 -18.82 13.83
N LYS A 58 -15.86 -18.31 12.64
CA LYS A 58 -15.27 -18.78 11.38
C LYS A 58 -13.81 -18.34 11.27
N ALA A 59 -13.50 -17.13 11.72
CA ALA A 59 -12.12 -16.62 11.74
C ALA A 59 -11.26 -17.40 12.74
N VAL A 60 -11.78 -17.67 13.94
CA VAL A 60 -11.09 -18.48 14.95
C VAL A 60 -10.89 -19.93 14.47
N ALA A 61 -11.90 -20.53 13.85
CA ALA A 61 -11.77 -21.87 13.25
C ALA A 61 -10.71 -21.92 12.14
N LYS A 62 -10.59 -20.86 11.32
CA LYS A 62 -9.59 -20.77 10.25
C LYS A 62 -8.16 -20.86 10.77
N VAL A 63 -7.91 -20.38 11.99
CA VAL A 63 -6.61 -20.48 12.70
C VAL A 63 -6.59 -21.62 13.72
N GLU A 64 -7.28 -22.73 13.41
CA GLU A 64 -7.28 -23.98 14.19
C GLU A 64 -7.80 -23.78 15.62
N GLY A 65 -8.78 -22.89 15.81
CA GLY A 65 -9.39 -22.63 17.11
C GLY A 65 -8.54 -21.75 18.04
N LYS A 66 -7.34 -21.33 17.63
CA LYS A 66 -6.39 -20.60 18.47
C LYS A 66 -6.44 -19.10 18.19
N ALA A 67 -7.34 -18.40 18.88
CA ALA A 67 -7.51 -16.94 18.76
C ALA A 67 -6.22 -16.13 19.03
N ALA A 68 -5.22 -16.70 19.73
CA ALA A 68 -3.91 -16.09 19.93
C ALA A 68 -3.16 -15.77 18.61
N TYR A 69 -3.48 -16.45 17.50
CA TYR A 69 -2.94 -16.11 16.19
C TYR A 69 -3.57 -14.85 15.58
N LEU A 70 -4.77 -14.46 16.03
CA LEU A 70 -5.48 -13.27 15.54
C LEU A 70 -5.00 -12.02 16.28
N LYS A 71 -3.75 -11.64 16.05
CA LYS A 71 -3.13 -10.45 16.65
C LYS A 71 -2.90 -9.37 15.61
N LEU A 72 -3.02 -8.12 16.03
CA LEU A 72 -2.59 -6.99 15.23
C LEU A 72 -1.07 -7.06 15.05
N ASN A 73 -0.60 -7.06 13.80
CA ASN A 73 0.82 -7.04 13.49
C ASN A 73 1.13 -5.82 12.60
N LEU A 74 1.08 -4.64 13.21
CA LEU A 74 1.63 -3.44 12.60
C LEU A 74 3.16 -3.54 12.68
N ARG A 75 3.83 -3.56 11.53
CA ARG A 75 5.30 -3.61 11.49
C ARG A 75 5.84 -2.23 11.86
N ASP A 76 6.88 -2.20 12.68
CA ASP A 76 7.49 -0.97 13.16
C ASP A 76 8.55 -0.47 12.18
N GLY A 77 8.34 0.71 11.61
CA GLY A 77 9.27 1.32 10.65
C GLY A 77 10.60 1.75 11.27
N ASP A 78 10.67 1.93 12.59
CA ASP A 78 11.92 2.29 13.29
C ASP A 78 12.84 1.08 13.52
N THR A 79 12.30 -0.14 13.47
CA THR A 79 13.05 -1.36 13.85
C THR A 79 12.96 -2.50 12.84
N ALA A 80 12.08 -2.44 11.85
CA ALA A 80 11.93 -3.51 10.87
C ALA A 80 13.07 -3.48 9.85
N GLU A 81 13.87 -4.54 9.83
CA GLU A 81 15.00 -4.72 8.91
C GLU A 81 14.63 -4.50 7.44
N ALA A 82 13.42 -4.90 7.02
CA ALA A 82 12.94 -4.77 5.64
C ALA A 82 12.78 -3.33 5.13
N VAL A 83 12.89 -2.33 6.00
CA VAL A 83 12.80 -0.90 5.65
C VAL A 83 13.93 -0.07 6.30
N ALA A 84 14.96 -0.75 6.79
CA ALA A 84 16.07 -0.10 7.50
C ALA A 84 16.88 0.86 6.61
N ASP A 85 16.81 0.68 5.28
CA ASP A 85 17.46 1.50 4.27
C ASP A 85 16.63 2.72 3.82
N GLN A 86 15.40 2.88 4.33
CA GLN A 86 14.46 3.96 3.96
C GLN A 86 13.92 4.73 5.18
N PRO A 87 14.79 5.20 6.10
CA PRO A 87 14.37 5.85 7.34
C PRO A 87 13.54 7.12 7.09
N GLU A 88 13.81 7.88 6.04
CA GLU A 88 13.04 9.08 5.65
C GLU A 88 11.57 8.78 5.34
N THR A 89 11.28 7.54 4.96
CA THR A 89 9.93 7.08 4.62
C THR A 89 9.23 6.43 5.82
N TYR A 90 9.96 5.67 6.65
CA TYR A 90 9.38 4.77 7.65
C TYR A 90 9.62 5.18 9.12
N ALA A 91 10.53 6.12 9.41
CA ALA A 91 10.81 6.54 10.79
C ALA A 91 9.58 7.18 11.48
N GLY A 92 9.31 6.76 12.71
CA GLY A 92 8.14 7.15 13.48
C GLY A 92 6.81 6.66 12.88
N LYS A 93 6.84 5.68 11.98
CA LYS A 93 5.66 5.11 11.32
C LYS A 93 5.51 3.62 11.63
N PHE A 94 4.27 3.16 11.54
CA PHE A 94 3.95 1.75 11.36
C PHE A 94 3.66 1.47 9.88
N PHE A 95 3.75 0.20 9.47
CA PHE A 95 3.29 -0.21 8.16
C PHE A 95 2.70 -1.61 8.13
N ILE A 96 1.87 -1.87 7.12
CA ILE A 96 1.35 -3.19 6.79
C ILE A 96 1.46 -3.44 5.29
N ASN A 97 1.49 -4.71 4.90
CA ASN A 97 1.40 -5.11 3.50
C ASN A 97 -0.04 -5.52 3.21
N ALA A 98 -0.71 -4.80 2.32
CA ALA A 98 -2.05 -5.13 1.84
C ALA A 98 -2.00 -5.60 0.39
N ASN A 99 -2.80 -6.59 0.03
CA ASN A 99 -2.85 -7.11 -1.34
C ASN A 99 -4.24 -7.59 -1.76
N SER A 100 -4.43 -7.78 -3.06
CA SER A 100 -5.65 -8.28 -3.67
C SER A 100 -5.37 -9.01 -4.98
N ASP A 101 -6.18 -10.02 -5.30
CA ASP A 101 -6.21 -10.67 -6.62
C ASP A 101 -6.87 -9.80 -7.68
N LYS A 102 -7.73 -8.86 -7.28
CA LYS A 102 -8.45 -7.94 -8.15
C LYS A 102 -7.95 -6.52 -7.93
N GLN A 103 -7.97 -5.71 -8.98
CA GLN A 103 -7.66 -4.30 -8.86
C GLN A 103 -8.59 -3.65 -7.82
N PRO A 104 -8.06 -2.93 -6.82
CA PRO A 104 -8.89 -2.21 -5.87
C PRO A 104 -9.66 -1.10 -6.59
N ILE A 105 -10.85 -0.75 -6.09
CA ILE A 105 -11.60 0.37 -6.65
C ILE A 105 -10.93 1.68 -6.21
N VAL A 106 -10.51 2.47 -7.18
CA VAL A 106 -9.81 3.73 -6.92
C VAL A 106 -10.73 4.92 -7.13
N PHE A 107 -10.61 5.89 -6.24
CA PHE A 107 -11.37 7.13 -6.27
C PHE A 107 -10.45 8.35 -6.17
N THR A 108 -10.88 9.43 -6.82
CA THR A 108 -10.36 10.78 -6.57
C THR A 108 -10.71 11.25 -5.16
N ARG A 109 -10.17 12.41 -4.76
CA ARG A 109 -10.51 13.05 -3.50
C ARG A 109 -12.02 13.27 -3.37
N ASP A 110 -12.73 13.60 -4.44
CA ASP A 110 -14.17 13.85 -4.42
C ASP A 110 -15.03 12.59 -4.57
N LYS A 111 -14.42 11.41 -4.44
CA LYS A 111 -15.07 10.10 -4.54
C LYS A 111 -15.62 9.81 -5.93
N ILE A 112 -15.04 10.41 -6.97
CA ILE A 112 -15.28 10.04 -8.36
C ILE A 112 -14.41 8.81 -8.64
N LYS A 113 -15.00 7.76 -9.21
CA LYS A 113 -14.26 6.54 -9.56
C LYS A 113 -13.29 6.87 -10.70
N MET A 114 -12.02 6.51 -10.53
CA MET A 114 -11.00 6.64 -11.57
C MET A 114 -11.10 5.49 -12.57
N ASP A 115 -10.77 5.76 -13.83
CA ASP A 115 -10.54 4.72 -14.84
C ASP A 115 -9.08 4.22 -14.82
N GLN A 116 -8.72 3.31 -15.72
CA GLN A 116 -7.37 2.72 -15.73
C GLN A 116 -6.28 3.75 -16.01
N PHE A 117 -6.53 4.70 -16.92
CA PHE A 117 -5.56 5.72 -17.30
C PHE A 117 -5.29 6.65 -16.12
N ASP A 118 -6.35 7.15 -15.47
CA ASP A 118 -6.23 7.97 -14.27
C ASP A 118 -5.50 7.23 -13.14
N ILE A 119 -5.74 5.92 -12.96
CA ILE A 119 -5.05 5.13 -11.93
C ILE A 119 -3.55 5.03 -12.22
N GLU A 120 -3.16 4.84 -13.48
CA GLU A 120 -1.76 4.75 -13.91
C GLU A 120 -0.99 6.06 -13.64
N GLU A 121 -1.61 7.19 -13.94
CA GLU A 121 -0.98 8.51 -13.79
C GLU A 121 -1.00 9.01 -12.34
N GLU A 122 -2.14 8.88 -11.65
CA GLU A 122 -2.40 9.58 -10.39
C GLU A 122 -2.04 8.77 -9.14
N ILE A 123 -1.88 7.45 -9.26
CA ILE A 123 -1.59 6.56 -8.11
C ILE A 123 -0.19 5.98 -8.23
N TYR A 124 0.73 6.57 -7.46
CA TYR A 124 2.12 6.15 -7.39
C TYR A 124 2.58 5.97 -5.92
N SER A 125 3.71 5.26 -5.73
CA SER A 125 4.35 5.17 -4.42
C SER A 125 4.72 6.58 -3.94
N GLY A 126 4.13 7.04 -2.83
CA GLY A 126 4.33 8.39 -2.30
C GLY A 126 3.05 9.17 -2.08
N VAL A 127 1.96 8.84 -2.79
CA VAL A 127 0.67 9.52 -2.61
C VAL A 127 0.11 9.35 -1.21
N TYR A 128 -0.64 10.35 -0.75
CA TYR A 128 -1.43 10.27 0.46
C TYR A 128 -2.86 9.87 0.12
N ALA A 129 -3.37 8.85 0.78
CA ALA A 129 -4.67 8.25 0.48
C ALA A 129 -5.44 7.87 1.74
N GLN A 130 -6.74 7.60 1.58
CA GLN A 130 -7.48 6.74 2.51
C GLN A 130 -7.62 5.37 1.87
N VAL A 131 -7.49 4.31 2.67
CA VAL A 131 -7.50 2.95 2.16
C VAL A 131 -8.60 2.15 2.83
N ALA A 132 -9.43 1.51 2.02
CA ALA A 132 -10.44 0.56 2.46
C ALA A 132 -9.84 -0.85 2.43
N LEU A 133 -9.83 -1.51 3.58
CA LEU A 133 -9.20 -2.79 3.82
C LEU A 133 -10.21 -3.82 4.31
N SER A 134 -9.97 -5.07 3.94
CA SER A 134 -10.52 -6.25 4.63
C SER A 134 -9.48 -6.77 5.60
N VAL A 135 -9.90 -7.10 6.82
CA VAL A 135 -9.05 -7.75 7.82
C VAL A 135 -9.56 -9.19 7.98
N PHE A 136 -8.69 -10.18 7.75
CA PHE A 136 -9.09 -11.58 7.71
C PHE A 136 -8.07 -12.52 8.35
N ALA A 137 -8.57 -13.62 8.91
CA ALA A 137 -7.75 -14.72 9.38
C ALA A 137 -7.20 -15.52 8.19
N TYR A 138 -5.90 -15.85 8.22
CA TYR A 138 -5.29 -16.74 7.23
C TYR A 138 -4.62 -17.94 7.90
N ASN A 139 -4.57 -19.03 7.16
CA ASN A 139 -3.77 -20.21 7.42
C ASN A 139 -3.26 -20.68 6.06
N PHE A 140 -1.97 -20.45 5.80
CA PHE A 140 -1.35 -20.66 4.50
C PHE A 140 0.11 -21.06 4.67
N ASN A 141 0.53 -22.15 4.02
CA ASN A 141 1.90 -22.68 4.07
C ASN A 141 2.46 -22.77 5.51
N GLY A 142 1.65 -23.27 6.44
CA GLY A 142 2.02 -23.41 7.86
C GLY A 142 2.02 -22.11 8.67
N LYS A 143 1.91 -20.93 8.03
CA LYS A 143 1.79 -19.63 8.69
C LYS A 143 0.32 -19.31 8.99
N LYS A 144 0.07 -18.77 10.17
CA LYS A 144 -1.27 -18.40 10.65
C LYS A 144 -1.25 -16.99 11.20
N GLY A 145 -2.31 -16.25 10.95
CA GLY A 145 -2.46 -14.94 11.54
C GLY A 145 -3.51 -14.10 10.85
N VAL A 146 -3.25 -12.80 10.79
CA VAL A 146 -4.13 -11.82 10.18
C VAL A 146 -3.50 -11.25 8.91
N GLY A 147 -4.30 -11.22 7.84
CA GLY A 147 -3.96 -10.61 6.56
C GLY A 147 -4.83 -9.39 6.29
N PHE A 148 -4.34 -8.54 5.38
CA PHE A 148 -4.99 -7.30 4.97
C PHE A 148 -5.27 -7.32 3.48
N GLY A 149 -6.56 -7.33 3.13
CA GLY A 149 -7.04 -7.29 1.75
C GLY A 149 -7.17 -5.85 1.29
N LEU A 150 -6.61 -5.52 0.13
CA LEU A 150 -6.67 -4.19 -0.46
C LEU A 150 -7.93 -4.05 -1.33
N ASN A 151 -8.95 -3.35 -0.82
CA ASN A 151 -10.24 -3.29 -1.51
C ASN A 151 -10.47 -1.98 -2.28
N GLY A 152 -9.95 -0.86 -1.75
CA GLY A 152 -10.16 0.43 -2.37
C GLY A 152 -9.20 1.50 -1.88
N VAL A 153 -8.94 2.48 -2.74
CA VAL A 153 -8.02 3.59 -2.50
C VAL A 153 -8.73 4.89 -2.85
N ARG A 154 -8.68 5.89 -1.98
CA ARG A 154 -9.13 7.26 -2.28
C ARG A 154 -7.92 8.17 -2.22
N LYS A 155 -7.43 8.67 -3.37
CA LYS A 155 -6.34 9.65 -3.40
C LYS A 155 -6.78 10.92 -2.67
N VAL A 156 -5.97 11.41 -1.74
CA VAL A 156 -6.26 12.62 -0.96
C VAL A 156 -5.43 13.79 -1.45
N LYS A 157 -4.13 13.57 -1.66
CA LYS A 157 -3.19 14.54 -2.22
C LYS A 157 -1.93 13.85 -2.73
N ASP A 158 -1.19 14.56 -3.55
CA ASP A 158 0.16 14.21 -3.95
C ASP A 158 1.15 14.24 -2.77
N GLY A 159 2.26 13.54 -2.97
CA GLY A 159 3.43 13.54 -2.10
C GLY A 159 4.64 13.18 -2.94
N ASP A 160 5.84 13.32 -2.38
CA ASP A 160 7.06 12.99 -3.12
C ASP A 160 7.03 11.51 -3.53
N ARG A 161 7.43 11.25 -4.79
CA ARG A 161 7.54 9.89 -5.32
C ARG A 161 8.57 9.11 -4.51
N LEU A 162 8.19 7.90 -4.10
CA LEU A 162 9.02 6.98 -3.33
C LEU A 162 9.60 5.91 -4.26
N GLY A 163 10.93 5.89 -4.34
CA GLY A 163 11.68 5.00 -5.22
C GLY A 163 11.52 5.33 -6.71
N GLY A 164 12.20 4.53 -7.54
CA GLY A 164 12.31 4.77 -8.98
C GLY A 164 13.35 5.83 -9.32
N VAL A 165 13.68 5.93 -10.61
CA VAL A 165 14.49 7.03 -11.15
C VAL A 165 13.55 8.20 -11.40
N HIS A 166 13.83 9.34 -10.78
CA HIS A 166 13.18 10.58 -11.17
C HIS A 166 13.86 11.08 -12.44
N VAL A 167 13.08 11.39 -13.46
CA VAL A 167 13.55 12.03 -14.68
C VAL A 167 12.94 13.42 -14.73
N SER A 168 13.78 14.41 -14.94
CA SER A 168 13.52 15.83 -15.00
C SER A 168 14.16 16.42 -16.24
N ALA A 169 13.76 17.62 -16.64
CA ALA A 169 14.36 18.29 -17.80
C ALA A 169 15.88 18.47 -17.64
N SER A 170 16.37 18.69 -16.41
CA SER A 170 17.79 18.83 -16.12
C SER A 170 18.61 17.54 -16.25
N ASP A 171 17.96 16.38 -16.36
CA ASP A 171 18.65 15.12 -16.65
C ASP A 171 19.02 15.00 -18.15
N PHE A 172 18.52 15.91 -18.99
CA PHE A 172 18.86 16.03 -20.39
C PHE A 172 19.81 17.23 -20.55
N GLY A 173 21.07 16.96 -20.90
CA GLY A 173 22.04 17.98 -21.25
C GLY A 173 22.06 18.20 -22.75
N ASP A 174 22.13 19.46 -23.18
CA ASP A 174 22.19 19.81 -24.60
C ASP A 174 23.62 19.64 -25.18
N ASP A 175 24.63 19.46 -24.31
CA ASP A 175 26.05 19.36 -24.67
C ASP A 175 26.37 18.16 -25.58
N ASP A 176 25.57 17.10 -25.53
CA ASP A 176 25.73 15.87 -26.32
C ASP A 176 24.82 15.84 -27.57
N LEU A 177 24.01 16.87 -27.81
CA LEU A 177 23.06 16.89 -28.94
C LEU A 177 23.75 17.14 -30.30
N GLY A 178 25.00 17.60 -30.32
CA GLY A 178 25.69 18.01 -31.54
C GLY A 178 25.04 19.24 -32.21
N ASP A 179 25.66 19.76 -33.27
CA ASP A 179 25.01 20.77 -34.11
C ASP A 179 23.90 20.07 -34.90
N LEU A 180 22.70 20.00 -34.32
CA LEU A 180 21.48 19.65 -35.04
C LEU A 180 21.13 20.85 -35.94
N ASP A 181 21.59 20.81 -37.19
CA ASP A 181 21.18 21.78 -38.20
C ASP A 181 19.66 21.68 -38.40
N ASP A 182 18.98 22.83 -38.55
CA ASP A 182 17.51 22.93 -38.73
C ASP A 182 16.97 22.09 -39.91
N ASP A 183 17.85 21.63 -40.81
CA ASP A 183 17.54 20.78 -41.97
C ASP A 183 17.36 19.29 -41.60
N ASP A 184 17.83 18.86 -40.42
CA ASP A 184 17.78 17.47 -39.93
C ASP A 184 16.58 17.20 -38.98
N LEU A 185 15.82 18.24 -38.61
CA LEU A 185 14.61 18.14 -37.78
C LEU A 185 13.35 18.21 -38.66
N ILE A 186 12.96 17.07 -39.23
CA ILE A 186 11.69 16.89 -40.00
C ILE A 186 10.59 16.31 -39.11
#